data_AF-A0A836TU39-F1
#
_entry.id   AF-A0A836TU39-F1
#
_cell.length_a   1.000
_cell.length_b   1.000
_cell.length_c   1.000
_cell.angle_alpha   90.00
_cell.angle_beta   90.00
_cell.angle_gamma   90.00
#
_symmetry.space_group_name_H-M   'P 1'
#
loop_
_entity.id
_entity.type
_entity.pdbx_description
1 polymer ?
#
loop_
_entity_poly.entity_id
_entity_poly.type
_entity_poly.pdbx_seq_one_letter_code
_entity_poly.pdbx_strand_id
1 'polypeptide(L)'
;MNVLYRHSIENLNVVEFILKVLAVHTSAEINRINIEKELLESERKNRAWIEKSPVCTKILDLDFNLQYMSSAGVQALNIDDITLHYGKPYPLEFYPESFKNKMLESLKKALKTNEVVEQEAPVFDVDGNELWFHSTIIPVLDDKCENDYIMVLSLEITDRKRAEDNLKQSEERFNFAMQGANDGLWDWDLKTDEVYYSPRWKSMLGYKDDEIKHHVSEWKRLLHPDDLDMTLANAEACINDEKNSRC
;
A
#
# COMPACT_ATOMS: atom_id res chain seq x y z
N MET A 1 -47.11 50.63 -57.56
CA MET A 1 -45.93 49.75 -57.68
C MET A 1 -45.19 49.50 -56.35
N ASN A 2 -45.70 49.96 -55.19
CA ASN A 2 -44.97 49.91 -53.89
C ASN A 2 -45.49 48.88 -52.86
N VAL A 3 -46.61 48.19 -53.12
CA VAL A 3 -47.24 47.28 -52.13
C VAL A 3 -46.73 45.84 -52.27
N LEU A 4 -46.42 45.38 -53.49
CA LEU A 4 -45.94 44.02 -53.74
C LEU A 4 -44.50 43.78 -53.25
N TYR A 5 -43.64 44.80 -53.26
CA TYR A 5 -42.26 44.69 -52.74
C TYR A 5 -42.19 44.64 -51.21
N ARG A 6 -43.14 45.28 -50.50
CA ARG A 6 -43.14 45.34 -49.03
C ARG A 6 -43.44 43.99 -48.40
N HIS A 7 -44.43 43.26 -48.93
CA HIS A 7 -44.76 41.90 -48.50
C HIS A 7 -43.65 40.87 -48.81
N SER A 8 -42.91 41.06 -49.91
CA SER A 8 -41.78 40.18 -50.26
C SER A 8 -40.59 40.34 -49.30
N ILE A 9 -40.34 41.56 -48.80
CA ILE A 9 -39.24 41.85 -47.87
C ILE A 9 -39.61 41.43 -46.44
N GLU A 10 -40.87 41.61 -46.03
CA GLU A 10 -41.39 41.10 -44.75
C GLU A 10 -41.30 39.57 -44.66
N ASN A 11 -41.64 38.84 -45.72
CA ASN A 11 -41.46 37.38 -45.77
C ASN A 11 -39.99 36.94 -45.73
N LEU A 12 -39.08 37.69 -46.37
CA LEU A 12 -37.65 37.39 -46.31
C LEU A 12 -37.08 37.56 -44.89
N ASN A 13 -37.46 38.64 -44.21
CA ASN A 13 -37.04 38.92 -42.83
C ASN A 13 -37.58 37.88 -41.83
N VAL A 14 -38.81 37.40 -42.02
CA VAL A 14 -39.39 36.34 -41.19
C VAL A 14 -38.67 35.01 -41.40
N VAL A 15 -38.34 34.65 -42.64
CA VAL A 15 -37.57 33.43 -42.95
C VAL A 15 -36.15 33.51 -42.37
N GLU A 16 -35.47 34.65 -42.50
CA GLU A 16 -34.13 34.84 -41.92
C GLU A 16 -34.15 34.78 -40.39
N PHE A 17 -35.19 35.34 -39.76
CA PHE A 17 -35.39 35.24 -38.32
C PHE A 17 -35.62 33.80 -37.86
N ILE A 18 -36.49 33.04 -38.55
CA ILE A 18 -36.75 31.64 -38.23
C ILE A 18 -35.47 30.79 -38.41
N LEU A 19 -34.69 31.02 -39.48
CA LEU A 19 -33.42 30.33 -39.69
C LEU A 19 -32.40 30.63 -38.59
N LYS A 20 -32.30 31.88 -38.12
CA LYS A 20 -31.42 32.24 -36.99
C LYS A 20 -31.86 31.54 -35.69
N VAL A 21 -33.15 31.51 -35.39
CA VAL A 21 -33.67 30.82 -34.20
C VAL A 21 -33.44 29.30 -34.27
N LEU A 22 -33.71 28.68 -35.43
CA LEU A 22 -33.43 27.25 -35.64
C LEU A 22 -31.93 26.93 -35.53
N ALA A 23 -31.06 27.77 -36.09
CA ALA A 23 -29.61 27.60 -36.00
C ALA A 23 -29.12 27.66 -34.54
N VAL A 24 -29.64 28.61 -33.74
CA VAL A 24 -29.32 28.69 -32.31
C VAL A 24 -29.83 27.47 -31.55
N HIS A 25 -31.06 27.04 -31.80
CA HIS A 25 -31.65 25.89 -31.11
C HIS A 25 -30.96 24.57 -31.45
N THR A 26 -30.70 24.32 -32.74
CA THR A 26 -29.97 23.13 -33.20
C THR A 26 -28.53 23.12 -32.70
N SER A 27 -27.85 24.27 -32.66
CA SER A 27 -26.52 24.38 -32.04
C SER A 27 -26.56 24.04 -30.55
N ALA A 28 -27.59 24.47 -29.82
CA ALA A 28 -27.73 24.16 -28.40
C ALA A 28 -27.98 22.66 -28.17
N GLU A 29 -28.81 22.02 -29.00
CA GLU A 29 -29.06 20.57 -28.93
C GLU A 29 -27.81 19.75 -29.28
N ILE A 30 -27.09 20.12 -30.33
CA ILE A 30 -25.83 19.46 -30.71
C ILE A 30 -24.80 19.58 -29.58
N ASN A 31 -24.66 20.76 -28.98
CA ASN A 31 -23.74 20.97 -27.85
C ASN A 31 -24.14 20.10 -26.65
N ARG A 32 -25.44 20.02 -26.32
CA ARG A 32 -25.93 19.18 -25.23
C ARG A 32 -25.61 17.70 -25.46
N ILE A 33 -25.87 17.19 -26.67
CA ILE A 33 -25.57 15.80 -27.04
C ILE A 33 -24.07 15.52 -26.95
N ASN A 34 -23.22 16.44 -27.42
CA ASN A 34 -21.77 16.28 -27.35
C ASN A 34 -21.27 16.24 -25.90
N ILE A 35 -21.77 17.13 -25.04
CA ILE A 35 -21.43 17.14 -23.60
C ILE A 35 -21.87 15.85 -22.92
N GLU A 36 -23.10 15.38 -23.16
CA GLU A 36 -23.60 14.12 -22.61
C GLU A 36 -22.73 12.92 -23.06
N LYS A 37 -22.31 12.92 -24.33
CA LYS A 37 -21.45 11.86 -24.88
C LYS A 37 -20.05 11.88 -24.27
N GLU A 38 -19.45 13.06 -24.12
CA GLU A 38 -18.14 13.24 -23.48
C GLU A 38 -18.19 12.84 -22.01
N LEU A 39 -19.25 13.20 -21.29
CA LEU A 39 -19.47 12.80 -19.90
C LEU A 39 -19.56 11.28 -19.78
N LEU A 40 -20.40 10.64 -20.61
CA LEU A 40 -20.55 9.18 -20.60
C LEU A 40 -19.23 8.46 -20.91
N GLU A 41 -18.46 8.99 -21.85
CA GLU A 41 -17.15 8.43 -22.18
C GLU A 41 -16.14 8.60 -21.02
N SER A 42 -16.17 9.74 -20.34
CA SER A 42 -15.36 10.00 -19.14
C SER A 42 -15.74 9.06 -17.99
N GLU A 43 -17.03 8.93 -17.67
CA GLU A 43 -17.55 8.02 -16.64
C GLU A 43 -17.16 6.57 -16.91
N ARG A 44 -17.27 6.14 -18.18
CA ARG A 44 -16.87 4.80 -18.59
C ARG A 44 -15.37 4.55 -18.36
N LYS A 45 -14.52 5.53 -18.69
CA LYS A 45 -13.07 5.42 -18.46
C LYS A 45 -12.76 5.35 -16.96
N ASN A 46 -13.35 6.23 -16.16
CA ASN A 46 -13.16 6.27 -14.71
C ASN A 46 -13.55 4.94 -14.05
N ARG A 47 -14.72 4.40 -14.41
CA ARG A 47 -15.18 3.10 -13.90
C ARG A 47 -14.21 1.98 -14.30
N ALA A 48 -13.74 1.97 -15.55
CA ALA A 48 -12.79 0.96 -16.02
C ALA A 48 -11.44 1.03 -15.30
N TRP A 49 -10.98 2.21 -14.87
CA TRP A 49 -9.75 2.33 -14.09
C TRP A 49 -9.89 1.74 -12.69
N ILE A 50 -10.99 2.04 -12.00
CA ILE A 50 -11.26 1.49 -10.66
C ILE A 50 -11.41 -0.03 -10.73
N GLU A 51 -12.13 -0.56 -11.73
CA GLU A 51 -12.34 -2.00 -11.88
C GLU A 51 -11.10 -2.79 -12.29
N LYS A 52 -10.13 -2.15 -12.95
CA LYS A 52 -8.86 -2.80 -13.32
C LYS A 52 -7.75 -2.56 -12.31
N SER A 53 -7.98 -1.68 -11.33
CA SER A 53 -7.02 -1.41 -10.27
C SER A 53 -6.87 -2.65 -9.39
N PRO A 54 -5.64 -3.03 -9.00
CA PRO A 54 -5.43 -4.09 -8.01
C PRO A 54 -5.78 -3.64 -6.58
N VAL A 55 -6.09 -2.35 -6.39
CA VAL A 55 -6.50 -1.80 -5.11
C VAL A 55 -7.97 -2.05 -4.90
N CYS A 56 -8.31 -2.68 -3.80
CA CYS A 56 -9.69 -2.85 -3.41
C CYS A 56 -10.28 -1.51 -2.94
N THR A 57 -11.14 -0.92 -3.76
CA THR A 57 -11.86 0.32 -3.46
C THR A 57 -13.24 -0.01 -2.93
N LYS A 58 -13.63 0.60 -1.81
CA LYS A 58 -15.00 0.59 -1.28
C LYS A 58 -15.51 2.01 -1.17
N ILE A 59 -16.82 2.19 -1.38
CA ILE A 59 -17.53 3.43 -1.08
C ILE A 59 -18.58 3.12 -0.03
N LEU A 60 -18.59 3.90 1.05
CA LEU A 60 -19.56 3.83 2.13
C LEU A 60 -20.33 5.14 2.20
N ASP A 61 -21.61 5.08 2.53
CA ASP A 61 -22.35 6.29 2.91
C ASP A 61 -21.97 6.77 4.33
N LEU A 62 -22.60 7.87 4.77
CA LEU A 62 -22.35 8.47 6.09
C LEU A 62 -22.82 7.61 7.27
N ASP A 63 -23.71 6.65 7.02
CA ASP A 63 -24.18 5.65 7.98
C ASP A 63 -23.32 4.36 7.94
N PHE A 64 -22.22 4.39 7.18
CA PHE A 64 -21.29 3.28 6.96
C PHE A 64 -21.91 2.06 6.27
N ASN A 65 -22.95 2.27 5.46
CA ASN A 65 -23.45 1.22 4.58
C ASN A 65 -22.62 1.14 3.30
N LEU A 66 -22.36 -0.08 2.84
CA LEU A 66 -21.60 -0.31 1.62
C LEU A 66 -22.42 0.13 0.40
N GLN A 67 -21.86 1.00 -0.43
CA GLN A 67 -22.49 1.47 -1.68
C GLN A 67 -21.82 0.87 -2.92
N TYR A 68 -20.53 0.56 -2.82
CA TYR A 68 -19.77 -0.02 -3.91
C TYR A 68 -18.52 -0.74 -3.40
N MET A 69 -18.10 -1.78 -4.11
CA MET A 69 -16.80 -2.43 -3.95
C MET A 69 -16.25 -2.85 -5.31
N SER A 70 -15.00 -2.51 -5.61
CA SER A 70 -14.33 -2.87 -6.85
C SER A 70 -14.11 -4.39 -6.96
N SER A 71 -14.06 -4.91 -8.18
CA SER A 71 -13.79 -6.34 -8.44
C SER A 71 -12.54 -6.90 -7.78
N ALA A 72 -11.46 -6.11 -7.61
CA ALA A 72 -10.26 -6.55 -6.88
C ALA A 72 -10.58 -7.01 -5.45
N GLY A 73 -11.50 -6.32 -4.76
CA GLY A 73 -11.95 -6.71 -3.43
C GLY A 73 -12.81 -7.96 -3.41
N VAL A 74 -13.75 -8.02 -4.36
CA VAL A 74 -14.67 -9.14 -4.53
C VAL A 74 -13.87 -10.43 -4.76
N GLN A 75 -12.86 -10.36 -5.63
CA GLN A 75 -11.97 -11.48 -5.93
C GLN A 75 -11.09 -11.84 -4.73
N ALA A 76 -10.46 -10.85 -4.08
CA ALA A 76 -9.57 -11.10 -2.95
C ALA A 76 -10.31 -11.74 -1.76
N LEU A 77 -11.53 -11.30 -1.45
CA LEU A 77 -12.35 -11.85 -0.37
C LEU A 77 -13.21 -13.05 -0.80
N ASN A 78 -13.08 -13.48 -2.05
CA ASN A 78 -13.84 -14.57 -2.67
C ASN A 78 -15.37 -14.44 -2.48
N ILE A 79 -15.90 -13.22 -2.68
CA ILE A 79 -17.33 -12.92 -2.49
C ILE A 79 -18.12 -13.29 -3.76
N ASP A 80 -19.14 -14.14 -3.60
CA ASP A 80 -20.00 -14.59 -4.72
C ASP A 80 -20.80 -13.45 -5.36
N ASP A 81 -21.57 -12.71 -4.55
CA ASP A 81 -22.39 -11.59 -5.02
C ASP A 81 -22.33 -10.42 -4.03
N ILE A 82 -21.43 -9.49 -4.31
CA ILE A 82 -21.25 -8.29 -3.49
C ILE A 82 -22.48 -7.37 -3.50
N THR A 83 -23.34 -7.45 -4.51
CA THR A 83 -24.49 -6.55 -4.64
C THR A 83 -25.53 -6.78 -3.55
N LEU A 84 -25.54 -7.98 -2.96
CA LEU A 84 -26.40 -8.32 -1.82
C LEU A 84 -26.02 -7.55 -0.55
N HIS A 85 -24.84 -6.96 -0.48
CA HIS A 85 -24.37 -6.15 0.65
C HIS A 85 -24.58 -4.65 0.43
N TYR A 86 -25.00 -4.22 -0.75
CA TYR A 86 -25.22 -2.80 -1.02
C TYR A 86 -26.41 -2.23 -0.24
N GLY A 87 -26.23 -1.02 0.30
CA GLY A 87 -27.17 -0.35 1.19
C GLY A 87 -27.29 -0.97 2.58
N LYS A 88 -26.43 -1.95 2.93
CA LYS A 88 -26.37 -2.57 4.26
C LYS A 88 -25.09 -2.15 4.99
N PRO A 89 -25.06 -2.22 6.34
CA PRO A 89 -23.86 -1.91 7.11
C PRO A 89 -22.65 -2.66 6.57
N TYR A 90 -21.50 -1.97 6.48
CA TYR A 90 -20.26 -2.55 5.99
C TYR A 90 -19.97 -3.88 6.71
N PRO A 91 -19.79 -4.99 5.99
CA PRO A 91 -19.64 -6.31 6.60
C PRO A 91 -18.32 -6.40 7.37
N LEU A 92 -18.42 -6.27 8.70
CA LEU A 92 -17.27 -6.39 9.60
C LEU A 92 -16.92 -7.85 9.93
N GLU A 93 -17.70 -8.81 9.45
CA GLU A 93 -17.45 -10.25 9.64
C GLU A 93 -16.12 -10.73 9.06
N PHE A 94 -15.62 -10.06 8.02
CA PHE A 94 -14.30 -10.35 7.47
C PHE A 94 -13.16 -9.95 8.42
N TYR A 95 -13.41 -9.14 9.44
CA TYR A 95 -12.39 -8.75 10.42
C TYR A 95 -12.44 -9.64 11.66
N PRO A 96 -11.27 -9.96 12.25
CA PRO A 96 -11.25 -10.58 13.57
C PRO A 96 -11.96 -9.70 14.60
N GLU A 97 -12.55 -10.34 15.62
CA GLU A 97 -13.33 -9.66 16.67
C GLU A 97 -12.55 -8.53 17.36
N SER A 98 -11.25 -8.73 17.54
CA SER A 98 -10.33 -7.74 18.11
C SER A 98 -10.22 -6.46 17.27
N PHE A 99 -10.54 -6.52 15.99
CA PHE A 99 -10.38 -5.41 15.05
C PHE A 99 -11.71 -4.73 14.64
N LYS A 100 -12.86 -5.41 14.79
CA LYS A 100 -14.17 -4.86 14.40
C LYS A 100 -14.44 -3.48 15.01
N ASN A 101 -14.20 -3.33 16.32
CA ASN A 101 -14.38 -2.06 17.02
C ASN A 101 -13.41 -0.98 16.51
N LYS A 102 -12.15 -1.34 16.29
CA LYS A 102 -11.12 -0.42 15.78
C LYS A 102 -11.45 0.07 14.36
N MET A 103 -12.02 -0.79 13.52
CA MET A 103 -12.48 -0.39 12.19
C MET A 103 -13.59 0.66 12.28
N LEU A 104 -14.61 0.43 13.11
CA LEU A 104 -15.69 1.40 13.34
C LEU A 104 -15.19 2.72 13.92
N GLU A 105 -14.24 2.67 14.86
CA GLU A 105 -13.61 3.87 15.42
C GLU A 105 -12.85 4.65 14.36
N SER A 106 -12.17 3.96 13.44
CA SER A 106 -11.41 4.58 12.35
C SER A 106 -12.34 5.26 11.34
N LEU A 107 -13.46 4.63 10.98
CA LEU A 107 -14.50 5.24 10.14
C LEU A 107 -15.10 6.49 10.81
N LYS A 108 -15.48 6.39 12.09
CA LYS A 108 -16.00 7.53 12.86
C LYS A 108 -14.99 8.65 13.00
N LYS A 109 -13.71 8.32 13.20
CA LYS A 109 -12.63 9.30 13.30
C LYS A 109 -12.49 10.07 11.99
N ALA A 110 -12.38 9.36 10.86
CA ALA A 110 -12.27 9.97 9.54
C ALA A 110 -13.42 10.95 9.27
N LEU A 111 -14.66 10.53 9.55
CA LEU A 111 -15.85 11.37 9.36
C LEU A 111 -15.91 12.59 10.29
N LYS A 112 -15.43 12.44 11.53
CA LYS A 112 -15.47 13.52 12.53
C LYS A 112 -14.37 14.56 12.33
N THR A 113 -13.18 14.13 11.92
CA THR A 113 -12.02 15.02 11.78
C THR A 113 -11.81 15.51 10.36
N ASN A 114 -12.48 14.90 9.37
CA ASN A 114 -12.23 15.08 7.94
C ASN A 114 -10.75 14.82 7.57
N GLU A 115 -10.09 13.95 8.34
CA GLU A 115 -8.71 13.54 8.09
C GLU A 115 -8.67 12.10 7.53
N VAL A 116 -7.64 11.84 6.74
CA VAL A 116 -7.34 10.50 6.24
C VAL A 116 -6.85 9.62 7.40
N VAL A 117 -7.38 8.40 7.50
CA VAL A 117 -6.97 7.41 8.52
C VAL A 117 -6.38 6.19 7.83
N GLU A 118 -5.14 5.85 8.19
CA GLU A 118 -4.46 4.65 7.70
C GLU A 118 -4.37 3.57 8.77
N GLN A 119 -4.45 2.31 8.34
CA GLN A 119 -4.29 1.16 9.23
C GLN A 119 -3.95 -0.11 8.45
N GLU A 120 -3.28 -1.03 9.13
CA GLU A 120 -3.10 -2.40 8.65
C GLU A 120 -3.96 -3.34 9.50
N ALA A 121 -4.63 -4.28 8.83
CA ALA A 121 -5.52 -5.24 9.49
C ALA A 121 -5.46 -6.60 8.80
N PRO A 122 -5.50 -7.70 9.58
CA PRO A 122 -5.86 -8.99 9.04
C PRO A 122 -7.35 -9.02 8.71
N VAL A 123 -7.68 -9.71 7.63
CA VAL A 123 -9.02 -9.92 7.11
C VAL A 123 -9.11 -11.38 6.69
N PHE A 124 -10.25 -12.02 6.90
CA PHE A 124 -10.54 -13.36 6.42
C PHE A 124 -11.42 -13.28 5.19
N ASP A 125 -11.07 -14.01 4.13
CA ASP A 125 -11.99 -14.25 3.02
C ASP A 125 -13.15 -15.17 3.46
N VAL A 126 -14.11 -15.42 2.57
CA VAL A 126 -15.26 -16.29 2.89
C VAL A 126 -14.86 -17.74 3.20
N ASP A 127 -13.70 -18.20 2.74
CA ASP A 127 -13.16 -19.54 2.98
C ASP A 127 -12.37 -19.62 4.29
N GLY A 128 -12.13 -18.48 4.95
CA GLY A 128 -11.37 -18.35 6.19
C GLY A 128 -9.86 -18.22 5.99
N ASN A 129 -9.37 -17.96 4.78
CA ASN A 129 -7.96 -17.67 4.56
C ASN A 129 -7.63 -16.28 5.09
N GLU A 130 -6.52 -16.18 5.83
CA GLU A 130 -6.04 -14.90 6.35
C GLU A 130 -5.30 -14.10 5.27
N LEU A 131 -5.78 -12.89 5.05
CA LEU A 131 -5.21 -11.86 4.18
C LEU A 131 -4.84 -10.65 5.02
N TRP A 132 -3.83 -9.91 4.60
CA TRP A 132 -3.48 -8.64 5.24
C TRP A 132 -3.73 -7.49 4.30
N PHE A 133 -4.44 -6.47 4.77
CA PHE A 133 -4.68 -5.25 4.02
C PHE A 133 -4.08 -4.04 4.72
N HIS A 134 -3.34 -3.23 3.96
CA HIS A 134 -3.09 -1.83 4.27
C HIS A 134 -4.24 -1.01 3.72
N SER A 135 -5.00 -0.35 4.59
CA SER A 135 -6.19 0.41 4.23
C SER A 135 -6.07 1.88 4.57
N THR A 136 -6.49 2.72 3.62
CA THR A 136 -6.61 4.17 3.76
C THR A 136 -8.08 4.53 3.69
N ILE A 137 -8.61 5.12 4.77
CA ILE A 137 -9.98 5.61 4.89
C ILE A 137 -9.97 7.11 4.61
N ILE A 138 -10.70 7.53 3.59
CA ILE A 138 -10.69 8.90 3.06
C ILE A 138 -12.12 9.44 3.14
N PRO A 139 -12.39 10.46 3.99
CA PRO A 139 -13.64 11.20 3.93
C PRO A 139 -13.66 12.05 2.65
N VAL A 140 -14.73 11.94 1.86
CA VAL A 140 -14.92 12.73 0.65
C VAL A 140 -15.95 13.81 0.93
N LEU A 141 -15.60 15.04 0.56
CA LEU A 141 -16.44 16.22 0.77
C LEU A 141 -17.15 16.62 -0.51
N ASP A 142 -18.35 17.18 -0.38
CA ASP A 142 -19.09 17.78 -1.48
C ASP A 142 -18.57 19.20 -1.84
N ASP A 143 -19.20 19.84 -2.83
CA ASP A 143 -18.89 21.21 -3.26
C ASP A 143 -19.10 22.28 -2.16
N LYS A 144 -19.81 21.94 -1.08
CA LYS A 144 -20.06 22.81 0.08
C LYS A 144 -19.11 22.53 1.25
N CYS A 145 -18.12 21.65 1.05
CA CYS A 145 -17.18 21.17 2.07
C CYS A 145 -17.88 20.40 3.22
N GLU A 146 -19.02 19.78 2.95
CA GLU A 146 -19.71 18.88 3.87
C GLU A 146 -19.39 17.42 3.51
N ASN A 147 -19.47 16.50 4.47
CA ASN A 147 -19.20 15.08 4.21
C ASN A 147 -20.24 14.50 3.23
N ASP A 148 -19.77 13.94 2.11
CA ASP A 148 -20.60 13.29 1.09
C ASP A 148 -20.61 11.77 1.29
N TYR A 149 -19.43 11.15 1.28
CA TYR A 149 -19.25 9.71 1.47
C TYR A 149 -17.84 9.39 1.99
N ILE A 150 -17.60 8.11 2.32
CA ILE A 150 -16.28 7.60 2.68
C ILE A 150 -15.77 6.68 1.59
N MET A 151 -14.54 6.89 1.15
CA MET A 151 -13.82 5.98 0.27
C MET A 151 -12.79 5.21 1.09
N VAL A 152 -12.76 3.89 0.94
CA VAL A 152 -11.74 3.03 1.55
C VAL A 152 -10.92 2.38 0.45
N LEU A 153 -9.62 2.63 0.44
CA LEU A 153 -8.67 2.00 -0.46
C LEU A 153 -7.87 0.97 0.32
N SER A 154 -7.89 -0.30 -0.10
CA SER A 154 -7.17 -1.38 0.56
C SER A 154 -6.22 -2.05 -0.41
N LEU A 155 -4.93 -2.01 -0.10
CA LEU A 155 -3.88 -2.76 -0.80
C LEU A 155 -3.57 -4.03 -0.01
N GLU A 156 -3.57 -5.17 -0.69
CA GLU A 156 -3.17 -6.43 -0.07
C GLU A 156 -1.65 -6.44 0.17
N ILE A 157 -1.26 -6.80 1.39
CA ILE A 157 0.13 -6.88 1.86
C ILE A 157 0.45 -8.24 2.51
N THR A 158 -0.34 -9.27 2.20
CA THR A 158 -0.20 -10.63 2.76
C THR A 158 1.20 -11.19 2.58
N ASP A 159 1.74 -11.14 1.36
CA ASP A 159 3.07 -11.66 1.06
C ASP A 159 4.17 -10.89 1.78
N ARG A 160 4.00 -9.56 1.91
CA ARG A 160 4.91 -8.72 2.69
C ARG A 160 4.91 -9.14 4.15
N LYS A 161 3.74 -9.34 4.77
CA LYS A 161 3.63 -9.79 6.16
C LYS A 161 4.22 -11.18 6.39
N ARG A 162 3.99 -12.11 5.46
CA ARG A 162 4.60 -13.45 5.50
C ARG A 162 6.12 -13.39 5.40
N ALA A 163 6.66 -12.51 4.55
CA ALA A 163 8.11 -12.31 4.45
C ALA A 163 8.71 -11.70 5.73
N GLU A 164 8.05 -10.69 6.30
CA GLU A 164 8.43 -10.07 7.58
C GLU A 164 8.44 -11.11 8.73
N ASP A 165 7.41 -11.94 8.84
CA ASP A 165 7.32 -12.97 9.87
C ASP A 165 8.34 -14.09 9.69
N ASN A 166 8.55 -14.56 8.44
CA ASN A 166 9.56 -15.56 8.13
C ASN A 166 10.98 -15.07 8.47
N LEU A 167 11.28 -13.80 8.17
CA LEU A 167 12.55 -13.18 8.53
C LEU A 167 12.71 -13.15 10.05
N LYS A 168 11.71 -12.65 10.77
CA LYS A 168 11.72 -12.58 12.23
C LYS A 168 11.92 -13.96 12.86
N GLN A 169 11.19 -14.97 12.40
CA GLN A 169 11.36 -16.33 12.90
C GLN A 169 12.75 -16.89 12.58
N SER A 170 13.33 -16.56 11.42
CA SER A 170 14.68 -16.95 11.07
C SER A 170 15.72 -16.29 11.98
N GLU A 171 15.56 -15.01 12.28
CA GLU A 171 16.42 -14.26 13.22
C GLU A 171 16.29 -14.82 14.64
N GLU A 172 15.08 -15.11 15.11
CA GLU A 172 14.85 -15.74 16.41
C GLU A 172 15.50 -17.13 16.49
N ARG A 173 15.29 -17.98 15.46
CA ARG A 173 15.94 -19.29 15.38
C ARG A 173 17.46 -19.18 15.34
N PHE A 174 18.00 -18.24 14.57
CA PHE A 174 19.44 -17.97 14.53
C PHE A 174 19.95 -17.57 15.91
N ASN A 175 19.29 -16.62 16.57
CA ASN A 175 19.65 -16.17 17.92
C ASN A 175 19.60 -17.32 18.94
N PHE A 176 18.58 -18.17 18.91
CA PHE A 176 18.51 -19.34 19.79
C PHE A 176 19.58 -20.38 19.49
N ALA A 177 19.86 -20.66 18.21
CA ALA A 177 20.93 -21.56 17.82
C ALA A 177 22.29 -21.02 18.28
N MET A 178 22.53 -19.72 18.16
CA MET A 178 23.75 -19.05 18.65
C MET A 178 23.87 -19.07 20.16
N GLN A 179 22.76 -18.95 20.90
CA GLN A 179 22.78 -19.06 22.37
C GLN A 179 22.98 -20.51 22.85
N GLY A 180 22.44 -21.49 22.12
CA GLY A 180 22.51 -22.91 22.47
C GLY A 180 23.80 -23.59 22.02
N ALA A 181 24.40 -23.16 20.91
CA ALA A 181 25.76 -23.54 20.53
C ALA A 181 26.70 -22.98 21.59
N ASN A 182 27.44 -23.86 22.27
CA ASN A 182 28.36 -23.46 23.34
C ASN A 182 29.65 -22.81 22.79
N ASP A 183 29.59 -22.27 21.57
CA ASP A 183 30.69 -21.79 20.76
C ASP A 183 30.62 -20.27 20.62
N GLY A 184 31.79 -19.64 20.48
CA GLY A 184 31.88 -18.21 20.22
C GLY A 184 31.94 -17.94 18.72
N LEU A 185 30.90 -17.33 18.16
CA LEU A 185 30.92 -16.84 16.78
C LEU A 185 31.70 -15.53 16.67
N TRP A 186 32.49 -15.41 15.61
CA TRP A 186 33.05 -14.17 15.14
C TRP A 186 32.99 -14.09 13.61
N ASP A 187 32.85 -12.88 13.07
CA ASP A 187 32.85 -12.61 11.62
C ASP A 187 33.69 -11.37 11.36
N TRP A 188 34.72 -11.49 10.50
CA TRP A 188 35.70 -10.43 10.23
C TRP A 188 35.55 -9.92 8.79
N ASP A 189 35.17 -8.65 8.65
CA ASP A 189 35.25 -7.95 7.37
C ASP A 189 36.69 -7.52 7.08
N LEU A 190 37.34 -8.24 6.17
CA LEU A 190 38.73 -8.02 5.75
C LEU A 190 38.97 -6.67 5.04
N LYS A 191 37.93 -5.92 4.66
CA LYS A 191 38.07 -4.60 4.02
C LYS A 191 38.07 -3.46 5.02
N THR A 192 37.26 -3.58 6.07
CA THR A 192 37.07 -2.53 7.08
C THR A 192 37.80 -2.83 8.38
N ASP A 193 38.31 -4.07 8.54
CA ASP A 193 38.86 -4.60 9.79
C ASP A 193 37.87 -4.65 10.97
N GLU A 194 36.58 -4.48 10.67
CA GLU A 194 35.51 -4.65 11.65
C GLU A 194 35.25 -6.13 11.88
N VAL A 195 35.06 -6.47 13.16
CA VAL A 195 34.79 -7.85 13.57
C VAL A 195 33.54 -7.88 14.43
N TYR A 196 32.53 -8.62 13.98
CA TYR A 196 31.46 -9.02 14.86
C TYR A 196 31.98 -10.09 15.82
N TYR A 197 31.97 -9.81 17.12
CA TYR A 197 32.18 -10.82 18.16
C TYR A 197 30.84 -11.05 18.83
N SER A 198 30.35 -12.29 18.80
CA SER A 198 29.11 -12.63 19.50
C SER A 198 29.22 -12.37 21.01
N PRO A 199 28.12 -12.02 21.70
CA PRO A 199 28.11 -11.86 23.15
C PRO A 199 28.64 -13.10 23.89
N ARG A 200 28.36 -14.31 23.35
CA ARG A 200 28.88 -15.57 23.89
C ARG A 200 30.40 -15.64 23.80
N TRP A 201 30.99 -15.33 22.64
CA TRP A 201 32.45 -15.30 22.47
C TRP A 201 33.13 -14.40 23.51
N LYS A 202 32.60 -13.19 23.72
CA LYS A 202 33.11 -12.26 24.75
C LYS A 202 32.97 -12.85 26.16
N SER A 203 31.81 -13.44 26.47
CA SER A 203 31.55 -14.08 27.77
C SER A 203 32.45 -15.29 28.06
N MET A 204 32.81 -16.07 27.03
CA MET A 204 33.71 -17.23 27.17
C MET A 204 35.11 -16.80 27.61
N LEU A 205 35.55 -15.62 27.17
CA LEU A 205 36.80 -15.00 27.58
C LEU A 205 36.67 -14.20 28.89
N GLY A 206 35.48 -14.16 29.49
CA GLY A 206 35.21 -13.46 30.75
C GLY A 206 34.89 -11.97 30.62
N TYR A 207 34.66 -11.48 29.39
CA TYR A 207 34.36 -10.08 29.13
C TYR A 207 32.86 -9.84 28.98
N LYS A 208 32.42 -8.62 29.34
CA LYS A 208 31.11 -8.08 29.00
C LYS A 208 31.07 -7.61 27.56
N ASP A 209 29.86 -7.43 27.05
CA ASP A 209 29.66 -7.07 25.64
C ASP A 209 30.26 -5.71 25.27
N ASP A 210 30.26 -4.76 26.21
CA ASP A 210 30.78 -3.41 26.06
C ASP A 210 32.31 -3.29 26.26
N GLU A 211 32.97 -4.34 26.75
CA GLU A 211 34.41 -4.32 27.06
C GLU A 211 35.30 -4.64 25.85
N ILE A 212 34.75 -5.30 24.83
CA ILE A 212 35.47 -5.66 23.60
C ILE A 212 34.83 -4.95 22.40
N LYS A 213 35.64 -4.14 21.72
CA LYS A 213 35.26 -3.44 20.50
C LYS A 213 35.17 -4.37 19.29
N HIS A 214 34.35 -3.98 18.32
CA HIS A 214 34.12 -4.71 17.07
C HIS A 214 35.24 -4.48 16.05
N HIS A 215 36.48 -4.80 16.40
CA HIS A 215 37.65 -4.59 15.54
C HIS A 215 38.70 -5.69 15.71
N VAL A 216 39.44 -6.01 14.64
CA VAL A 216 40.43 -7.09 14.63
C VAL A 216 41.59 -6.87 15.63
N SER A 217 41.89 -5.62 15.97
CA SER A 217 42.94 -5.29 16.95
C SER A 217 42.67 -5.86 18.34
N GLU A 218 41.40 -6.03 18.73
CA GLU A 218 41.06 -6.61 20.03
C GLU A 218 41.44 -8.10 20.09
N TRP A 219 41.23 -8.85 19.00
CA TRP A 219 41.71 -10.23 18.91
C TRP A 219 43.24 -10.28 19.05
N LYS A 220 43.98 -9.44 18.31
CA LYS A 220 45.45 -9.37 18.42
C LYS A 220 45.93 -9.04 19.83
N ARG A 221 45.21 -8.16 20.54
CA ARG A 221 45.52 -7.77 21.94
C ARG A 221 45.30 -8.92 22.93
N LEU A 222 44.33 -9.80 22.65
CA LEU A 222 43.94 -10.90 23.53
C LEU A 222 44.73 -12.20 23.28
N LEU A 223 45.52 -12.27 22.20
CA LEU A 223 46.42 -13.39 21.93
C LEU A 223 47.61 -13.41 22.92
N HIS A 224 48.07 -14.61 23.26
CA HIS A 224 49.29 -14.78 24.05
C HIS A 224 50.52 -14.33 23.25
N PRO A 225 51.51 -13.63 23.85
CA PRO A 225 52.67 -13.13 23.12
C PRO A 225 53.45 -14.21 22.35
N ASP A 226 53.57 -15.41 22.93
CA ASP A 226 54.29 -16.53 22.32
C ASP A 226 53.57 -17.10 21.09
N ASP A 227 52.26 -16.87 20.95
CA ASP A 227 51.44 -17.39 19.86
C ASP A 227 51.20 -16.34 18.76
N LEU A 228 51.59 -15.08 18.98
CA LEU A 228 51.22 -13.95 18.14
C LEU A 228 51.76 -14.09 16.71
N ASP A 229 53.07 -14.29 16.56
CA ASP A 229 53.74 -14.33 15.25
C ASP A 229 53.22 -15.49 14.39
N MET A 230 53.09 -16.67 15.00
CA MET A 230 52.59 -17.86 14.31
C MET A 230 51.12 -17.70 13.90
N THR A 231 50.28 -17.17 14.78
CA THR A 231 48.84 -16.99 14.50
C THR A 231 48.59 -15.97 13.40
N LEU A 232 49.32 -14.84 13.40
CA LEU A 232 49.21 -13.82 12.36
C LEU A 232 49.68 -14.35 11.01
N ALA A 233 50.81 -15.07 10.96
CA ALA A 233 51.29 -15.67 9.72
C ALA A 233 50.29 -16.66 9.12
N ASN A 234 49.66 -17.49 9.96
CA ASN A 234 48.62 -18.43 9.53
C ASN A 234 47.37 -17.71 9.03
N ALA A 235 46.92 -16.66 9.72
CA ALA A 235 45.78 -15.85 9.29
C ALA A 235 46.03 -15.18 7.93
N GLU A 236 47.21 -14.58 7.74
CA GLU A 236 47.62 -13.97 6.46
C GLU A 236 47.69 -15.01 5.33
N ALA A 237 48.21 -16.20 5.62
CA ALA A 237 48.26 -17.28 4.64
C ALA A 237 46.85 -17.67 4.16
N CYS A 238 45.90 -17.88 5.07
CA CYS A 238 44.51 -18.20 4.73
C CYS A 238 43.83 -17.10 3.90
N ILE A 239 44.01 -15.82 4.29
CA ILE A 239 43.44 -14.68 3.57
C ILE A 239 43.97 -14.59 2.14
N ASN A 240 45.28 -14.84 1.97
CA ASN A 240 45.92 -14.80 0.66
C ASN A 240 45.57 -16.01 -0.22
N ASP A 241 45.34 -17.18 0.38
CA ASP A 241 44.93 -18.39 -0.34
C ASP A 241 43.48 -18.29 -0.86
N GLU A 242 42.56 -17.69 -0.08
CA GLU A 242 41.20 -17.37 -0.55
C GLU A 242 41.18 -16.34 -1.70
N LYS A 243 42.10 -15.37 -1.68
CA LYS A 243 42.25 -14.41 -2.80
C LYS A 243 42.76 -15.08 -4.07
N ASN A 244 43.59 -16.12 -3.96
CA ASN A 244 44.10 -16.88 -5.11
C ASN A 244 43.11 -17.93 -5.63
N SER A 245 42.19 -18.41 -4.79
CA SER A 245 41.22 -19.47 -5.14
C SER A 245 39.97 -18.97 -5.89
N ARG A 246 39.77 -17.65 -6.00
CA ARG A 246 38.65 -17.00 -6.71
C ARG A 246 39.05 -16.38 -8.07
N CYS A 247 40.25 -16.66 -8.57
CA CYS A 247 40.68 -16.37 -9.94
C CYS A 247 40.53 -17.59 -10.86
#